data_AF-A0AAX3LDL7-F1
#
_entry.id   AF-A0AAX3LDL7-F1
#
_cell.length_a   1.000
_cell.length_b   1.000
_cell.length_c   1.000
_cell.angle_alpha   90.00
_cell.angle_beta   90.00
_cell.angle_gamma   90.00
#
_symmetry.space_group_name_H-M   'P 1'
#
loop_
_entity.id
_entity.type
_entity.pdbx_description
1 polymer ?
#
loop_
_entity_poly.entity_id
_entity_poly.type
_entity_poly.pdbx_seq_one_letter_code
_entity_poly.pdbx_strand_id
1 'polypeptide(L)'
;MTVSPAWSGNIDATADTGINTGLKLKAGQKISIIAEGWIKYGKEDYALASPYGRLKEGFVLRNDKVLKARFSASGKSYDIGSGVYQWSVPEDGELILVVSDSSHRDNSGTFSAVVYIAEDEKKAAAKKADWKGHVPATRSDWTHTGVSVSKGDKVMLIAAGTAQYDSRGRSFGPDGDSQHPSAQKPDPTFVLPEALAGKLLIKAGEHIYGIGSGGSDWEVPADGEISFIFNDTNVASEYANNTGGYDVRFVVLG
;
A
#
# COMPACT_ATOMS: atom_id res chain seq x y z
N MET A 1 6.59 -18.13 -14.63
CA MET A 1 5.31 -18.66 -14.09
C MET A 1 4.74 -17.54 -13.22
N THR A 2 3.45 -17.26 -13.28
CA THR A 2 2.85 -16.21 -12.41
C THR A 2 2.81 -16.71 -10.97
N VAL A 3 3.34 -15.93 -10.03
CA VAL A 3 3.25 -16.25 -8.60
C VAL A 3 1.78 -16.14 -8.22
N SER A 4 1.10 -17.25 -7.99
CA SER A 4 -0.28 -17.19 -7.50
C SER A 4 -0.27 -16.90 -6.00
N PRO A 5 -1.15 -16.00 -5.51
CA PRO A 5 -1.24 -15.74 -4.08
C PRO A 5 -1.68 -17.01 -3.34
N ALA A 6 -1.11 -17.24 -2.17
CA ALA A 6 -1.55 -18.31 -1.27
C ALA A 6 -2.96 -18.03 -0.74
N TRP A 7 -3.32 -16.75 -0.59
CA TRP A 7 -4.66 -16.31 -0.23
C TRP A 7 -4.93 -14.89 -0.74
N SER A 8 -6.18 -14.61 -1.07
CA SER A 8 -6.68 -13.26 -1.34
C SER A 8 -8.12 -13.13 -0.85
N GLY A 9 -8.49 -12.01 -0.26
CA GLY A 9 -9.86 -11.80 0.20
C GLY A 9 -10.10 -10.48 0.91
N ASN A 10 -11.35 -10.27 1.28
CA ASN A 10 -11.80 -9.08 2.00
C ASN A 10 -11.78 -9.30 3.51
N ILE A 11 -11.38 -8.29 4.27
CA ILE A 11 -11.41 -8.24 5.73
C ILE A 11 -12.50 -7.28 6.15
N ASP A 12 -13.62 -7.81 6.66
CA ASP A 12 -14.74 -7.03 7.17
C ASP A 12 -14.37 -6.32 8.48
N ALA A 13 -14.55 -5.00 8.51
CA ALA A 13 -14.25 -4.19 9.68
C ALA A 13 -15.15 -4.50 10.89
N THR A 14 -16.31 -5.10 10.66
CA THR A 14 -17.28 -5.50 11.71
C THR A 14 -16.92 -6.83 12.36
N ALA A 15 -15.99 -7.60 11.79
CA ALA A 15 -15.58 -8.90 12.32
C ALA A 15 -14.54 -8.76 13.44
N ASP A 16 -14.97 -8.84 14.69
CA ASP A 16 -14.13 -8.76 15.89
C ASP A 16 -13.07 -9.88 16.03
N THR A 17 -13.35 -11.02 15.41
CA THR A 17 -12.45 -12.17 15.36
C THR A 17 -11.55 -12.18 14.13
N GLY A 18 -11.75 -11.25 13.18
CA GLY A 18 -11.03 -11.20 11.91
C GLY A 18 -11.47 -12.30 10.92
N ILE A 19 -10.74 -12.40 9.81
CA ILE A 19 -10.94 -13.44 8.80
C ILE A 19 -9.85 -14.49 8.88
N ASN A 20 -10.27 -15.75 8.90
CA ASN A 20 -9.35 -16.87 8.81
C ASN A 20 -8.93 -17.09 7.35
N THR A 21 -7.62 -17.08 7.10
CA THR A 21 -7.08 -17.27 5.74
C THR A 21 -6.99 -18.74 5.33
N GLY A 22 -7.10 -19.68 6.28
CA GLY A 22 -6.81 -21.10 6.03
C GLY A 22 -5.31 -21.44 5.97
N LEU A 23 -4.43 -20.44 5.99
CA LEU A 23 -2.98 -20.61 5.84
C LEU A 23 -2.35 -21.03 7.16
N LYS A 24 -1.95 -22.31 7.24
CA LYS A 24 -1.18 -22.86 8.37
C LYS A 24 0.30 -22.60 8.15
N LEU A 25 0.86 -21.68 8.93
CA LEU A 25 2.23 -21.21 8.78
C LEU A 25 3.13 -21.70 9.92
N LYS A 26 4.44 -21.77 9.65
CA LYS A 26 5.47 -22.17 10.60
C LYS A 26 6.34 -20.99 11.01
N ALA A 27 6.79 -20.99 12.27
CA ALA A 27 7.76 -20.02 12.75
C ALA A 27 8.99 -19.98 11.82
N GLY A 28 9.42 -18.79 11.44
CA GLY A 28 10.51 -18.57 10.50
C GLY A 28 10.12 -18.62 9.02
N GLN A 29 8.97 -19.21 8.66
CA GLN A 29 8.46 -19.20 7.28
C GLN A 29 8.30 -17.75 6.81
N LYS A 30 8.64 -17.49 5.55
CA LYS A 30 8.60 -16.14 4.98
C LYS A 30 7.29 -15.93 4.24
N ILE A 31 6.58 -14.85 4.56
CA ILE A 31 5.36 -14.43 3.85
C ILE A 31 5.44 -12.95 3.48
N SER A 32 4.71 -12.58 2.43
CA SER A 32 4.43 -11.20 2.07
C SER A 32 2.93 -10.97 2.16
N ILE A 33 2.50 -9.83 2.70
CA ILE A 33 1.10 -9.44 2.78
C ILE A 33 0.99 -8.05 2.18
N ILE A 34 -0.04 -7.83 1.37
CA ILE A 34 -0.39 -6.52 0.82
C ILE A 34 -1.85 -6.28 1.19
N ALA A 35 -2.17 -5.08 1.66
CA ALA A 35 -3.52 -4.70 2.01
C ALA A 35 -3.82 -3.24 1.62
N GLU A 36 -5.03 -3.04 1.12
CA GLU A 36 -5.52 -1.75 0.65
C GLU A 36 -6.98 -1.53 1.06
N GLY A 37 -7.49 -0.34 0.74
CA GLY A 37 -8.88 0.05 0.98
C GLY A 37 -9.05 0.93 2.22
N TRP A 38 -10.30 1.28 2.48
CA TRP A 38 -10.70 2.15 3.57
C TRP A 38 -11.92 1.58 4.30
N ILE A 39 -11.93 1.74 5.61
CA ILE A 39 -13.05 1.39 6.48
C ILE A 39 -13.45 2.63 7.30
N LYS A 40 -14.66 2.63 7.85
CA LYS A 40 -14.97 3.44 9.02
C LYS A 40 -14.79 2.60 10.28
N TYR A 41 -14.15 3.18 11.29
CA TYR A 41 -13.92 2.56 12.60
C TYR A 41 -14.81 3.20 13.69
N GLY A 42 -15.81 3.98 13.27
CA GLY A 42 -16.73 4.71 14.12
C GLY A 42 -17.82 5.40 13.29
N LYS A 43 -18.78 6.03 13.97
CA LYS A 43 -19.94 6.67 13.31
C LYS A 43 -19.58 8.03 12.71
N GLU A 44 -18.59 8.70 13.27
CA GLU A 44 -18.17 10.05 12.91
C GLU A 44 -17.59 10.09 11.49
N ASP A 45 -17.72 11.22 10.80
CA ASP A 45 -17.26 11.36 9.42
C ASP A 45 -15.73 11.31 9.29
N TYR A 46 -15.02 11.70 10.34
CA TYR A 46 -13.55 11.62 10.40
C TYR A 46 -13.02 10.25 10.83
N ALA A 47 -13.87 9.32 11.27
CA ALA A 47 -13.46 8.01 11.80
C ALA A 47 -13.13 7.02 10.67
N LEU A 48 -12.23 7.41 9.76
CA LEU A 48 -11.76 6.61 8.63
C LEU A 48 -10.45 5.92 8.96
N ALA A 49 -10.20 4.76 8.37
CA ALA A 49 -8.95 4.05 8.53
C ALA A 49 -8.54 3.37 7.22
N SER A 50 -7.25 3.47 6.90
CA SER A 50 -6.59 2.56 5.98
C SER A 50 -5.95 1.42 6.79
N PRO A 51 -5.46 0.34 6.15
CA PRO A 51 -4.76 -0.70 6.89
C PRO A 51 -3.60 -0.13 7.73
N TYR A 52 -2.93 0.91 7.25
CA TYR A 52 -1.76 1.52 7.88
C TYR A 52 -2.06 2.32 9.16
N GLY A 53 -3.24 2.94 9.28
CA GLY A 53 -3.54 3.86 10.38
C GLY A 53 -4.93 4.51 10.30
N ARG A 54 -5.35 5.11 11.42
CA ARG A 54 -6.64 5.80 11.59
C ARG A 54 -6.51 7.29 11.39
N LEU A 55 -7.55 7.87 10.82
CA LEU A 55 -7.83 9.30 10.80
C LEU A 55 -8.62 9.68 12.06
N LYS A 56 -8.18 10.68 12.80
CA LYS A 56 -8.89 11.18 14.00
C LYS A 56 -9.48 12.57 13.75
N GLU A 57 -10.22 13.08 14.74
CA GLU A 57 -10.74 14.44 14.76
C GLU A 57 -9.63 15.46 14.42
N GLY A 58 -9.97 16.44 13.58
CA GLY A 58 -8.99 17.33 12.94
C GLY A 58 -8.23 16.69 11.76
N PHE A 59 -8.69 15.54 11.27
CA PHE A 59 -8.12 14.79 10.14
C PHE A 59 -6.63 14.43 10.32
N VAL A 60 -6.25 14.17 11.58
CA VAL A 60 -4.89 13.76 11.93
C VAL A 60 -4.76 12.25 11.82
N LEU A 61 -3.92 11.78 10.89
CA LEU A 61 -3.60 10.35 10.81
C LEU A 61 -2.71 9.95 11.99
N ARG A 62 -3.08 8.88 12.69
CA ARG A 62 -2.24 8.24 13.70
C ARG A 62 -1.62 6.97 13.11
N ASN A 63 -0.36 6.74 13.45
CA ASN A 63 0.34 5.51 13.05
C ASN A 63 -0.01 4.37 14.01
N ASP A 64 -1.26 3.96 13.98
CA ASP A 64 -1.85 2.94 14.84
C ASP A 64 -2.35 1.76 13.99
N LYS A 65 -1.39 1.16 13.26
CA LYS A 65 -1.51 -0.04 12.39
C LYS A 65 -2.82 -0.79 12.62
N VAL A 66 -3.76 -0.55 11.72
CA VAL A 66 -5.15 -0.97 11.86
C VAL A 66 -5.27 -2.43 11.47
N LEU A 67 -4.70 -2.83 10.34
CA LEU A 67 -4.65 -4.24 9.98
C LEU A 67 -3.50 -4.94 10.71
N LYS A 68 -3.85 -6.06 11.36
CA LYS A 68 -2.91 -6.92 12.09
C LYS A 68 -2.99 -8.36 11.58
N ALA A 69 -1.86 -9.06 11.67
CA ALA A 69 -1.79 -10.51 11.55
C ALA A 69 -1.92 -11.14 12.94
N ARG A 70 -2.87 -12.05 13.13
CA ARG A 70 -3.04 -12.83 14.35
C ARG A 70 -2.76 -14.31 14.05
N PHE A 71 -2.07 -15.00 14.96
CA PHE A 71 -1.81 -16.44 14.82
C PHE A 71 -2.64 -17.24 15.82
N SER A 72 -3.33 -18.27 15.34
CA SER A 72 -4.27 -19.04 16.16
C SER A 72 -3.63 -19.78 17.35
N ALA A 73 -2.33 -20.11 17.30
CA ALA A 73 -1.67 -20.87 18.37
C ALA A 73 -1.55 -20.08 19.68
N SER A 74 -1.26 -18.77 19.63
CA SER A 74 -1.17 -17.92 20.82
C SER A 74 -2.25 -16.85 20.93
N GLY A 75 -2.95 -16.57 19.83
CA GLY A 75 -3.87 -15.42 19.73
C GLY A 75 -3.16 -14.06 19.67
N LYS A 76 -1.83 -14.01 19.66
CA LYS A 76 -1.07 -12.76 19.57
C LYS A 76 -1.28 -12.12 18.20
N SER A 77 -1.33 -10.79 18.21
CA SER A 77 -1.50 -9.97 17.01
C SER A 77 -0.25 -9.13 16.76
N TYR A 78 0.12 -8.99 15.49
CA TYR A 78 1.32 -8.33 15.00
C TYR A 78 0.93 -7.27 13.99
N ASP A 79 1.57 -6.10 14.07
CA ASP A 79 1.28 -4.99 13.18
C ASP A 79 1.77 -5.29 11.76
N ILE A 80 0.86 -5.22 10.78
CA ILE A 80 1.21 -5.38 9.37
C ILE A 80 0.83 -4.18 8.51
N GLY A 81 -0.18 -3.40 8.90
CA GLY A 81 -0.57 -2.21 8.15
C GLY A 81 -1.00 -2.52 6.73
N SER A 82 -0.59 -1.68 5.78
CA SER A 82 -0.79 -1.92 4.34
C SER A 82 0.06 -3.07 3.78
N GLY A 83 0.96 -3.66 4.56
CA GLY A 83 1.67 -4.84 4.13
C GLY A 83 3.03 -5.06 4.79
N VAL A 84 3.53 -6.28 4.62
CA VAL A 84 4.86 -6.72 5.02
C VAL A 84 5.48 -7.54 3.89
N TYR A 85 6.81 -7.52 3.75
CA TYR A 85 7.52 -8.27 2.70
C TYR A 85 8.51 -9.25 3.32
N GLN A 86 8.44 -10.51 2.91
CA GLN A 86 9.27 -11.61 3.43
C GLN A 86 9.42 -11.56 4.96
N TRP A 87 8.31 -11.28 5.62
CA TRP A 87 8.20 -11.27 7.05
C TRP A 87 8.41 -12.69 7.56
N SER A 88 9.32 -12.86 8.54
CA SER A 88 9.40 -14.14 9.24
C SER A 88 8.18 -14.24 10.14
N VAL A 89 7.36 -15.24 9.85
CA VAL A 89 6.29 -15.69 10.71
C VAL A 89 6.87 -15.89 12.12
N PRO A 90 6.35 -15.20 13.14
CA PRO A 90 6.97 -15.16 14.46
C PRO A 90 6.70 -16.43 15.28
N GLU A 91 5.65 -17.17 14.95
CA GLU A 91 5.23 -18.39 15.64
C GLU A 91 4.39 -19.28 14.72
N ASP A 92 4.28 -20.56 15.08
CA ASP A 92 3.38 -21.49 14.38
C ASP A 92 1.93 -21.07 14.54
N GLY A 93 1.10 -21.35 13.52
CA GLY A 93 -0.35 -21.19 13.65
C GLY A 93 -1.03 -20.89 12.33
N GLU A 94 -2.35 -20.79 12.39
CA GLU A 94 -3.13 -20.31 11.26
C GLU A 94 -3.15 -18.78 11.24
N LEU A 95 -2.89 -18.19 10.07
CA LEU A 95 -2.94 -16.75 9.88
C LEU A 95 -4.39 -16.26 9.82
N ILE A 96 -4.70 -15.32 10.71
CA ILE A 96 -5.95 -14.58 10.79
C ILE A 96 -5.64 -13.11 10.53
N LEU A 97 -6.34 -12.49 9.58
CA LEU A 97 -6.22 -11.05 9.35
C LEU A 97 -7.33 -10.32 10.10
N VAL A 98 -6.97 -9.35 10.94
CA VAL A 98 -7.91 -8.70 11.85
C VAL A 98 -7.76 -7.18 11.83
N VAL A 99 -8.89 -6.49 11.76
CA VAL A 99 -8.96 -5.06 12.02
C VAL A 99 -8.79 -4.86 13.52
N SER A 100 -7.76 -4.13 13.93
CA SER A 100 -7.62 -3.71 15.30
C SER A 100 -8.71 -2.69 15.58
N ASP A 101 -9.50 -2.90 16.62
CA ASP A 101 -10.33 -1.86 17.23
C ASP A 101 -10.68 -2.28 18.66
N SER A 102 -11.06 -1.30 19.47
CA SER A 102 -11.69 -1.52 20.78
C SER A 102 -13.18 -1.87 20.65
N SER A 103 -13.84 -1.45 19.57
CA SER A 103 -15.23 -1.76 19.24
C SER A 103 -15.37 -2.02 17.74
N HIS A 104 -16.13 -3.05 17.36
CA HIS A 104 -16.41 -3.36 15.95
C HIS A 104 -17.86 -3.08 15.55
N ARG A 105 -18.72 -2.73 16.52
CA ARG A 105 -20.18 -2.62 16.31
C ARG A 105 -20.58 -1.42 15.46
N ASP A 106 -19.72 -0.41 15.43
CA ASP A 106 -19.88 0.85 14.71
C ASP A 106 -18.93 0.96 13.50
N ASN A 107 -18.23 -0.13 13.19
CA ASN A 107 -17.37 -0.19 12.02
C ASN A 107 -18.18 -0.44 10.75
N SER A 108 -17.62 -0.06 9.60
CA SER A 108 -18.18 -0.40 8.30
C SER A 108 -17.12 -0.41 7.20
N GLY A 109 -17.39 -1.14 6.12
CA GLY A 109 -16.46 -1.31 5.00
C GLY A 109 -15.52 -2.49 5.18
N THR A 110 -14.66 -2.69 4.17
CA THR A 110 -13.73 -3.81 4.10
C THR A 110 -12.37 -3.36 3.61
N PHE A 111 -11.30 -3.96 4.13
CA PHE A 111 -10.01 -3.98 3.43
C PHE A 111 -9.96 -5.13 2.43
N SER A 112 -9.13 -4.99 1.40
CA SER A 112 -8.74 -6.09 0.52
C SER A 112 -7.30 -6.45 0.83
N ALA A 113 -6.98 -7.74 0.94
CA ALA A 113 -5.60 -8.17 1.12
C ALA A 113 -5.24 -9.41 0.32
N VAL A 114 -3.94 -9.55 0.07
CA VAL A 114 -3.32 -10.66 -0.63
C VAL A 114 -2.14 -11.15 0.19
N VAL A 115 -2.01 -12.47 0.32
CA VAL A 115 -0.92 -13.14 1.05
C VAL A 115 -0.15 -14.04 0.10
N TYR A 116 1.17 -13.88 0.10
CA TYR A 116 2.13 -14.69 -0.65
C TYR A 116 3.00 -15.47 0.33
N ILE A 117 3.32 -16.72 -0.01
CA ILE A 117 4.28 -17.55 0.73
C ILE A 117 5.58 -17.57 -0.07
N ALA A 118 6.70 -17.20 0.56
CA ALA A 118 7.95 -17.00 -0.15
C ALA A 118 8.53 -18.28 -0.78
N GLU A 119 8.13 -19.46 -0.30
CA GLU A 119 8.50 -20.73 -0.94
C GLU A 119 7.81 -20.90 -2.30
N ASP A 120 6.58 -20.42 -2.44
CA ASP A 120 5.85 -20.37 -3.70
C ASP A 120 6.37 -19.23 -4.58
N GLU A 121 6.71 -18.07 -3.99
CA GLU A 121 7.44 -16.99 -4.69
C GLU A 121 8.76 -17.50 -5.27
N LYS A 122 9.55 -18.28 -4.51
CA LYS A 122 10.86 -18.83 -4.95
C LYS A 122 10.73 -19.96 -5.98
N LYS A 123 9.66 -20.75 -5.93
CA LYS A 123 9.40 -21.79 -6.94
C LYS A 123 8.89 -21.20 -8.26
N ALA A 124 8.25 -20.02 -8.21
CA ALA A 124 7.70 -19.34 -9.38
C ALA A 124 8.62 -18.24 -9.95
N ALA A 125 9.58 -17.70 -9.19
CA ALA A 125 10.47 -16.61 -9.64
C ALA A 125 11.87 -16.59 -8.98
N ALA A 126 12.91 -16.36 -9.79
CA ALA A 126 14.22 -15.90 -9.31
C ALA A 126 14.18 -14.36 -9.25
N LYS A 127 14.25 -13.77 -8.07
CA LYS A 127 14.19 -12.30 -7.89
C LYS A 127 15.21 -11.58 -8.77
N LYS A 128 14.76 -10.75 -9.73
CA LYS A 128 15.60 -10.02 -10.69
C LYS A 128 16.17 -8.73 -10.10
N ALA A 129 15.38 -8.00 -9.32
CA ALA A 129 15.82 -6.75 -8.69
C ALA A 129 15.00 -6.38 -7.44
N ASP A 130 15.52 -5.40 -6.69
CA ASP A 130 14.95 -4.94 -5.43
C ASP A 130 15.29 -3.48 -5.13
N TRP A 131 14.31 -2.73 -4.63
CA TRP A 131 14.53 -1.37 -4.16
C TRP A 131 13.66 -1.03 -2.95
N LYS A 132 14.20 -0.22 -2.05
CA LYS A 132 13.48 0.40 -0.93
C LYS A 132 13.92 1.85 -0.82
N GLY A 133 12.96 2.77 -0.74
CA GLY A 133 13.28 4.19 -0.55
C GLY A 133 12.08 5.03 -0.17
N HIS A 134 12.31 6.32 -0.02
CA HIS A 134 11.30 7.31 0.32
C HIS A 134 11.06 8.22 -0.89
N VAL A 135 9.80 8.42 -1.23
CA VAL A 135 9.33 9.33 -2.29
C VAL A 135 8.74 10.56 -1.61
N PRO A 136 9.45 11.70 -1.57
CA PRO A 136 8.98 12.89 -0.88
C PRO A 136 7.85 13.56 -1.67
N ALA A 137 6.81 14.04 -0.98
CA ALA A 137 5.76 14.85 -1.61
C ALA A 137 6.23 16.27 -1.96
N THR A 138 7.43 16.65 -1.51
CA THR A 138 7.97 18.03 -1.58
C THR A 138 8.90 18.30 -2.75
N ARG A 139 9.03 17.35 -3.69
CA ARG A 139 9.93 17.47 -4.84
C ARG A 139 9.20 17.13 -6.13
N SER A 140 9.39 17.98 -7.12
CA SER A 140 8.97 17.77 -8.50
C SER A 140 9.90 16.85 -9.31
N ASP A 141 11.03 16.44 -8.72
CA ASP A 141 11.99 15.55 -9.35
C ASP A 141 11.61 14.08 -9.12
N TRP A 142 11.81 13.25 -10.14
CA TRP A 142 11.62 11.81 -10.05
C TRP A 142 12.62 11.18 -9.07
N THR A 143 12.11 10.30 -8.21
CA THR A 143 12.93 9.44 -7.34
C THR A 143 13.40 8.24 -8.15
N HIS A 144 14.63 8.33 -8.67
CA HIS A 144 15.29 7.27 -9.42
C HIS A 144 15.68 6.09 -8.54
N THR A 145 15.40 4.87 -9.00
CA THR A 145 15.64 3.64 -8.22
C THR A 145 16.93 2.94 -8.62
N GLY A 146 17.45 3.19 -9.83
CA GLY A 146 18.49 2.40 -10.47
C GLY A 146 18.05 1.00 -10.92
N VAL A 147 16.77 0.62 -10.70
CA VAL A 147 16.25 -0.69 -11.10
C VAL A 147 15.80 -0.65 -12.56
N SER A 148 16.49 -1.41 -13.40
CA SER A 148 16.09 -1.62 -14.78
C SER A 148 15.10 -2.79 -14.89
N VAL A 149 14.01 -2.58 -15.62
CA VAL A 149 12.97 -3.57 -15.91
C VAL A 149 12.83 -3.79 -17.41
N SER A 150 12.27 -4.95 -17.75
CA SER A 150 11.88 -5.33 -19.11
C SER A 150 10.37 -5.43 -19.18
N LYS A 151 9.78 -5.08 -20.34
CA LYS A 151 8.36 -5.32 -20.61
C LYS A 151 8.02 -6.79 -20.36
N GLY A 152 6.94 -7.03 -19.63
CA GLY A 152 6.51 -8.36 -19.22
C GLY A 152 7.06 -8.82 -17.86
N ASP A 153 8.07 -8.13 -17.30
CA ASP A 153 8.50 -8.40 -15.92
C ASP A 153 7.29 -8.25 -14.98
N LYS A 154 7.18 -9.14 -13.99
CA LYS A 154 6.16 -9.04 -12.95
C LYS A 154 6.76 -8.36 -11.74
N VAL A 155 6.04 -7.42 -11.14
CA VAL A 155 6.55 -6.68 -9.99
C VAL A 155 5.59 -6.78 -8.82
N MET A 156 6.19 -6.68 -7.63
CA MET A 156 5.47 -6.46 -6.40
C MET A 156 5.90 -5.11 -5.82
N LEU A 157 4.93 -4.24 -5.55
CA LEU A 157 5.13 -2.93 -4.97
C LEU A 157 4.29 -2.79 -3.71
N ILE A 158 4.88 -2.21 -2.67
CA ILE A 158 4.18 -1.78 -1.46
C ILE A 158 4.59 -0.34 -1.18
N ALA A 159 3.62 0.55 -1.08
CA ALA A 159 3.83 1.93 -0.68
C ALA A 159 2.99 2.25 0.55
N ALA A 160 3.57 2.99 1.47
CA ALA A 160 2.89 3.48 2.66
C ALA A 160 3.45 4.83 3.07
N GLY A 161 2.68 5.61 3.81
CA GLY A 161 3.10 6.94 4.26
C GLY A 161 1.94 7.91 4.23
N THR A 162 2.25 9.18 4.39
CA THR A 162 1.24 10.24 4.45
C THR A 162 1.81 11.48 3.81
N ALA A 163 0.99 12.13 3.01
CA ALA A 163 1.34 13.39 2.37
C ALA A 163 0.17 14.38 2.46
N GLN A 164 0.50 15.65 2.26
CA GLN A 164 -0.44 16.77 2.14
C GLN A 164 0.01 17.62 0.95
N TYR A 165 -0.93 18.07 0.10
CA TYR A 165 -0.63 18.96 -1.04
C TYR A 165 -0.89 20.45 -0.74
N ASP A 166 -1.19 20.80 0.51
CA ASP A 166 -1.28 22.18 0.97
C ASP A 166 -1.11 22.27 2.50
N SER A 167 -0.87 23.48 2.99
CA SER A 167 -0.77 23.76 4.43
C SER A 167 -2.13 23.75 5.16
N ARG A 168 -3.24 23.47 4.45
CA ARG A 168 -4.63 23.53 4.95
C ARG A 168 -5.22 22.16 5.28
N GLY A 169 -4.47 21.08 5.15
CA GLY A 169 -4.50 20.01 6.15
C GLY A 169 -5.26 18.74 5.80
N ARG A 170 -5.42 18.38 4.52
CA ARG A 170 -5.83 17.02 4.17
C ARG A 170 -4.61 16.13 4.02
N SER A 171 -4.49 15.16 4.93
CA SER A 171 -3.53 14.06 4.86
C SER A 171 -4.15 12.84 4.18
N PHE A 172 -3.42 12.22 3.27
CA PHE A 172 -3.85 11.00 2.57
C PHE A 172 -2.68 10.04 2.33
N GLY A 173 -3.02 8.79 2.07
CA GLY A 173 -2.06 7.73 1.74
C GLY A 173 -1.63 7.75 0.27
N PRO A 174 -0.82 6.77 -0.17
CA PRO A 174 -0.30 6.69 -1.53
C PRO A 174 -1.37 6.61 -2.64
N ASP A 175 -2.61 6.25 -2.33
CA ASP A 175 -3.71 6.19 -3.31
C ASP A 175 -4.22 7.57 -3.74
N GLY A 176 -3.80 8.62 -3.04
CA GLY A 176 -4.20 10.01 -3.29
C GLY A 176 -5.48 10.42 -2.58
N ASP A 177 -5.88 11.67 -2.80
CA ASP A 177 -7.05 12.28 -2.19
C ASP A 177 -8.31 12.08 -3.06
N SER A 178 -9.19 11.19 -2.60
CA SER A 178 -10.50 10.93 -3.23
C SER A 178 -11.48 12.11 -3.15
N GLN A 179 -11.20 13.14 -2.35
CA GLN A 179 -12.02 14.34 -2.21
C GLN A 179 -11.50 15.52 -3.03
N HIS A 180 -10.31 15.41 -3.64
CA HIS A 180 -9.80 16.44 -4.53
C HIS A 180 -10.67 16.51 -5.81
N PRO A 181 -10.86 17.69 -6.44
CA PRO A 181 -11.58 17.81 -7.71
C PRO A 181 -11.12 16.85 -8.81
N SER A 182 -9.85 16.40 -8.77
CA SER A 182 -9.32 15.40 -9.69
C SER A 182 -9.99 14.03 -9.60
N ALA A 183 -10.71 13.73 -8.51
CA ALA A 183 -11.54 12.54 -8.39
C ALA A 183 -12.78 12.55 -9.29
N GLN A 184 -13.22 13.74 -9.73
CA GLN A 184 -14.38 13.90 -10.60
C GLN A 184 -13.99 14.19 -12.04
N LYS A 185 -12.88 14.91 -12.25
CA LYS A 185 -12.44 15.35 -13.57
C LYS A 185 -10.91 15.36 -13.64
N PRO A 186 -10.29 14.79 -14.68
CA PRO A 186 -8.84 14.87 -14.87
C PRO A 186 -8.33 16.32 -14.80
N ASP A 187 -7.20 16.51 -14.12
CA ASP A 187 -6.54 17.81 -14.01
C ASP A 187 -5.35 17.85 -14.97
N PRO A 188 -5.42 18.59 -16.10
CA PRO A 188 -4.35 18.61 -17.10
C PRO A 188 -3.06 19.24 -16.59
N THR A 189 -3.07 19.88 -15.41
CA THR A 189 -1.87 20.48 -14.82
C THR A 189 -1.00 19.45 -14.08
N PHE A 190 -1.55 18.28 -13.75
CA PHE A 190 -0.85 17.26 -12.97
C PHE A 190 0.18 16.48 -13.79
N VAL A 191 1.16 15.88 -13.09
CA VAL A 191 2.14 14.96 -13.71
C VAL A 191 1.44 13.81 -14.44
N LEU A 192 0.39 13.24 -13.84
CA LEU A 192 -0.52 12.31 -14.49
C LEU A 192 -1.97 12.81 -14.36
N PRO A 193 -2.53 13.45 -15.41
CA PRO A 193 -3.82 14.13 -15.35
C PRO A 193 -5.00 13.29 -14.89
N GLU A 194 -5.02 12.01 -15.25
CA GLU A 194 -6.07 11.06 -14.93
C GLU A 194 -5.97 10.47 -13.51
N ALA A 195 -4.88 10.70 -12.80
CA ALA A 195 -4.70 10.20 -11.43
C ALA A 195 -5.12 11.23 -10.37
N LEU A 196 -5.50 10.71 -9.21
CA LEU A 196 -5.87 11.54 -8.05
C LEU A 196 -4.69 12.40 -7.59
N ALA A 197 -5.01 13.56 -6.99
CA ALA A 197 -4.02 14.40 -6.34
C ALA A 197 -3.31 13.60 -5.25
N GLY A 198 -1.99 13.66 -5.25
CA GLY A 198 -1.11 12.97 -4.33
C GLY A 198 -1.01 11.47 -4.51
N LYS A 199 -1.57 10.88 -5.56
CA LYS A 199 -1.34 9.46 -5.85
C LYS A 199 0.15 9.21 -6.11
N LEU A 200 0.70 8.12 -5.57
CA LEU A 200 2.03 7.65 -5.95
C LEU A 200 2.01 7.20 -7.41
N LEU A 201 2.92 7.74 -8.20
CA LEU A 201 3.11 7.38 -9.60
C LEU A 201 4.39 6.57 -9.78
N ILE A 202 4.38 5.69 -10.77
CA ILE A 202 5.52 4.92 -11.25
C ILE A 202 5.77 5.27 -12.72
N LYS A 203 7.03 5.49 -13.09
CA LYS A 203 7.47 5.62 -14.49
C LYS A 203 8.35 4.43 -14.85
N ALA A 204 8.05 3.81 -15.98
CA ALA A 204 8.83 2.74 -16.61
C ALA A 204 9.10 3.12 -18.07
N GLY A 205 10.37 3.37 -18.40
CA GLY A 205 10.72 3.99 -19.68
C GLY A 205 10.10 5.39 -19.76
N GLU A 206 9.38 5.72 -20.84
CA GLU A 206 8.67 7.00 -20.99
C GLU A 206 7.22 7.01 -20.49
N HIS A 207 6.69 5.87 -20.01
CA HIS A 207 5.29 5.76 -19.62
C HIS A 207 5.10 5.92 -18.11
N ILE A 208 4.06 6.66 -17.72
CA ILE A 208 3.72 6.97 -16.34
C ILE A 208 2.40 6.30 -15.97
N TYR A 209 2.31 5.74 -14.77
CA TYR A 209 1.12 5.05 -14.25
C TYR A 209 0.86 5.44 -12.80
N GLY A 210 -0.41 5.53 -12.40
CA GLY A 210 -0.79 5.68 -11.01
C GLY A 210 -0.77 4.33 -10.29
N ILE A 211 0.13 4.15 -9.33
CA ILE A 211 0.35 2.86 -8.65
C ILE A 211 -0.22 2.79 -7.23
N GLY A 212 -0.44 3.92 -6.58
CA GLY A 212 -1.10 3.94 -5.28
C GLY A 212 -0.30 3.22 -4.18
N SER A 213 -1.01 2.51 -3.29
CA SER A 213 -0.40 1.66 -2.26
C SER A 213 0.37 0.46 -2.81
N GLY A 214 0.27 0.19 -4.11
CA GLY A 214 0.93 -0.91 -4.79
C GLY A 214 0.04 -2.11 -5.02
N GLY A 215 0.67 -3.27 -5.12
CA GLY A 215 0.06 -4.51 -5.56
C GLY A 215 1.11 -5.49 -6.03
N SER A 216 0.67 -6.65 -6.48
CA SER A 216 1.50 -7.75 -6.96
C SER A 216 1.10 -8.11 -8.39
N ASP A 217 2.02 -8.76 -9.11
CA ASP A 217 1.85 -9.22 -10.49
C ASP A 217 1.55 -8.10 -11.51
N TRP A 218 1.81 -6.83 -11.16
CA TRP A 218 1.78 -5.74 -12.14
C TRP A 218 2.80 -6.05 -13.23
N GLU A 219 2.32 -6.10 -14.46
CA GLU A 219 3.15 -6.39 -15.61
C GLU A 219 3.77 -5.10 -16.11
N VAL A 220 5.11 -5.06 -16.11
CA VAL A 220 5.85 -3.92 -16.63
C VAL A 220 5.45 -3.70 -18.09
N PRO A 221 4.92 -2.53 -18.45
CA PRO A 221 4.37 -2.31 -19.79
C PRO A 221 5.45 -1.91 -20.82
N ALA A 222 6.61 -1.45 -20.36
CA ALA A 222 7.71 -0.96 -21.20
C ALA A 222 9.08 -1.18 -20.53
N ASP A 223 10.12 -1.33 -21.34
CA ASP A 223 11.50 -1.40 -20.87
C ASP A 223 11.95 -0.05 -20.28
N GLY A 224 12.82 -0.08 -19.26
CA GLY A 224 13.48 1.12 -18.76
C GLY A 224 13.82 1.08 -17.28
N GLU A 225 14.33 2.20 -16.76
CA GLU A 225 14.52 2.37 -15.32
C GLU A 225 13.18 2.70 -14.64
N ILE A 226 12.96 2.14 -13.46
CA ILE A 226 11.86 2.52 -12.58
C ILE A 226 12.18 3.79 -11.81
N SER A 227 11.23 4.72 -11.81
CA SER A 227 11.28 5.90 -10.94
C SER A 227 9.89 6.21 -10.39
N PHE A 228 9.85 6.92 -9.27
CA PHE A 228 8.61 7.26 -8.57
C PHE A 228 8.47 8.77 -8.36
N ILE A 229 7.24 9.26 -8.35
CA ILE A 229 6.94 10.66 -8.00
C ILE A 229 5.57 10.77 -7.34
N PHE A 230 5.39 11.82 -6.55
CA PHE A 230 4.11 12.25 -6.01
C PHE A 230 3.29 13.00 -7.09
N ASN A 231 2.03 12.61 -7.32
CA ASN A 231 1.20 13.27 -8.31
C ASN A 231 0.72 14.64 -7.81
N ASP A 232 1.21 15.70 -8.43
CA ASP A 232 0.74 17.07 -8.19
C ASP A 232 0.84 17.85 -9.50
N THR A 233 0.47 19.13 -9.46
CA THR A 233 0.70 20.09 -10.51
C THR A 233 2.18 20.07 -10.91
N ASN A 234 2.46 19.88 -12.20
CA ASN A 234 3.80 19.69 -12.76
C ASN A 234 4.60 21.00 -12.83
N VAL A 235 4.72 21.69 -11.70
CA VAL A 235 5.43 22.95 -11.49
C VAL A 235 6.09 22.91 -10.12
N ALA A 236 7.40 23.18 -10.06
CA ALA A 236 8.19 23.03 -8.83
C ALA A 236 7.67 23.82 -7.62
N SER A 237 7.00 24.96 -7.83
CA SER A 237 6.43 25.77 -6.74
C SER A 237 5.28 25.08 -6.01
N GLU A 238 4.51 24.24 -6.70
CA GLU A 238 3.33 23.55 -6.14
C GLU A 238 3.76 22.37 -5.25
N TYR A 239 4.98 21.87 -5.40
CA TYR A 239 5.53 20.87 -4.49
C TYR A 239 6.07 21.49 -3.20
N ALA A 240 6.35 22.79 -3.17
CA ALA A 240 7.04 23.43 -2.04
C ALA A 240 6.14 23.60 -0.80
N ASN A 241 4.82 23.69 -1.00
CA ASN A 241 3.80 23.74 0.06
C ASN A 241 3.34 22.36 0.51
N ASN A 242 3.88 21.29 -0.06
CA ASN A 242 3.54 19.93 0.32
C ASN A 242 4.29 19.51 1.58
N THR A 243 3.81 18.47 2.24
CA THR A 243 4.53 17.84 3.35
C THR A 243 4.42 16.32 3.29
N GLY A 244 5.36 15.62 3.92
CA GLY A 244 5.36 14.16 3.99
C GLY A 244 5.84 13.47 2.72
N GLY A 245 5.36 12.24 2.50
CA GLY A 245 5.78 11.37 1.41
C GLY A 245 5.48 9.90 1.69
N TYR A 246 5.97 9.03 0.80
CA TYR A 246 5.69 7.60 0.81
C TYR A 246 6.96 6.77 0.87
N ASP A 247 7.04 5.86 1.83
CA ASP A 247 8.03 4.78 1.84
C ASP A 247 7.57 3.67 0.90
N VAL A 248 8.43 3.30 -0.04
CA VAL A 248 8.14 2.37 -1.11
C VAL A 248 9.10 1.19 -1.07
N ARG A 249 8.56 0.00 -1.27
CA ARG A 249 9.26 -1.24 -1.51
C ARG A 249 8.87 -1.75 -2.90
N PHE A 250 9.85 -1.96 -3.76
CA PHE A 250 9.65 -2.42 -5.13
C PHE A 250 10.51 -3.64 -5.42
N VAL A 251 9.90 -4.71 -5.92
CA VAL A 251 10.57 -5.98 -6.20
C VAL A 251 10.22 -6.43 -7.61
N VAL A 252 11.23 -6.77 -8.41
CA VAL A 252 11.05 -7.37 -9.73
C VAL A 252 11.18 -8.89 -9.59
N LEU A 253 10.12 -9.59 -9.96
CA LEU A 253 10.04 -11.05 -10.00
C LEU A 253 10.63 -11.51 -11.34
N GLY A 254 11.48 -12.53 -11.34
CA GLY A 254 12.07 -13.12 -12.55
C GLY A 254 11.55 -14.50 -12.88
#